data_AF-A0A2S7JRJ4-F1
#
_entry.id   AF-A0A2S7JRJ4-F1
#
_cell.length_a   1.000
_cell.length_b   1.000
_cell.length_c   1.000
_cell.angle_alpha   90.00
_cell.angle_beta   90.00
_cell.angle_gamma   90.00
#
_symmetry.space_group_name_H-M   'P 1'
#
loop_
_entity.id
_entity.type
_entity.pdbx_description
1 polymer ?
#
loop_
_entity_poly.entity_id
_entity_poly.type
_entity_poly.pdbx_seq_one_letter_code
_entity_poly.pdbx_strand_id
1 'polypeptide(L)'
;MQFTPLDEKKRIMNRVKLTWEVRSDAVTYCQRVQQDYQRDAAMTVAACSIWSRSTNECTIVTGPNPDHVVIGHEVRHCFEGHFH
;
A
#
# COMPACT_ATOMS: atom_id res chain seq x y z
N MET A 1 3.20 -9.73 -17.10
CA MET A 1 4.23 -10.02 -16.07
C MET A 1 3.63 -11.01 -15.09
N GLN A 2 4.32 -12.11 -14.79
CA GLN A 2 3.86 -13.12 -13.83
C GLN A 2 4.51 -12.83 -12.48
N PHE A 3 3.70 -12.71 -11.43
CA PHE A 3 4.18 -12.43 -10.08
C PHE A 3 4.73 -13.71 -9.44
N THR A 4 5.90 -13.59 -8.82
CA THR A 4 6.48 -14.63 -7.96
C THR A 4 6.71 -14.02 -6.58
N PRO A 5 6.00 -14.45 -5.54
CA PRO A 5 6.20 -13.92 -4.20
C PRO A 5 7.56 -14.34 -3.65
N LEU A 6 8.13 -13.51 -2.77
CA LEU A 6 9.28 -13.92 -1.97
C LEU A 6 8.91 -15.13 -1.10
N ASP A 7 9.91 -15.98 -0.83
CA ASP A 7 9.84 -17.02 0.20
C ASP A 7 9.39 -16.40 1.52
N GLU A 8 8.55 -17.09 2.29
CA GLU A 8 8.04 -16.61 3.57
C GLU A 8 9.17 -16.12 4.49
N LYS A 9 10.30 -16.82 4.53
CA LYS A 9 11.45 -16.43 5.38
C LYS A 9 12.10 -15.09 4.98
N LYS A 10 11.80 -14.59 3.80
CA LYS A 10 12.33 -13.33 3.24
C LYS A 10 11.32 -12.19 3.26
N ARG A 11 10.08 -12.44 3.70
CA ARG A 11 9.06 -11.40 3.86
C ARG A 11 9.29 -10.67 5.18
N ILE A 12 9.13 -9.35 5.16
CA ILE A 12 9.17 -8.54 6.39
C ILE A 12 7.99 -8.92 7.28
N MET A 13 6.86 -9.31 6.65
CA MET A 13 5.66 -9.75 7.34
C MET A 13 5.09 -11.03 6.71
N ASN A 14 5.02 -12.11 7.49
CA ASN A 14 4.43 -13.39 7.03
C ASN A 14 2.90 -13.37 7.07
N ARG A 15 2.33 -12.55 7.97
CA ARG A 15 0.90 -12.31 8.10
C ARG A 15 0.71 -10.82 8.30
N VAL A 16 -0.18 -10.23 7.51
CA VAL A 16 -0.51 -8.81 7.57
C VAL A 16 -2.00 -8.69 7.85
N LYS A 17 -2.35 -7.85 8.82
CA LYS A 17 -3.74 -7.39 8.97
C LYS A 17 -3.95 -6.27 7.95
N LEU A 18 -4.90 -6.47 7.03
CA LEU A 18 -5.21 -5.53 5.96
C LEU A 18 -6.55 -4.83 6.22
N THR A 19 -6.56 -3.52 6.05
CA THR A 19 -7.77 -2.69 5.91
C THR A 19 -7.76 -2.05 4.54
N TRP A 20 -8.95 -1.79 4.01
CA TRP A 20 -9.13 -1.13 2.73
C TRP A 20 -10.12 0.03 2.87
N GLU A 21 -9.65 1.23 2.53
CA GLU A 21 -10.43 2.47 2.51
C GLU A 21 -10.59 2.95 1.07
N VAL A 22 -11.83 3.23 0.67
CA VAL A 22 -12.15 3.81 -0.64
C VAL A 22 -12.44 5.28 -0.46
N ARG A 23 -11.73 6.13 -1.21
CA ARG A 23 -11.83 7.59 -1.11
C ARG A 23 -11.96 8.25 -2.47
N SER A 24 -12.76 9.31 -2.56
CA SER A 24 -12.82 10.14 -3.76
C SER A 24 -11.57 11.01 -3.95
N ASP A 25 -10.88 11.35 -2.86
CA ASP A 25 -9.68 12.20 -2.81
C ASP A 25 -8.38 11.39 -2.64
N ALA A 26 -8.39 10.10 -2.99
CA ALA A 26 -7.27 9.17 -2.76
C ALA A 26 -5.92 9.70 -3.27
N VAL A 27 -5.89 10.37 -4.43
CA VAL A 27 -4.67 10.97 -4.99
C VAL A 27 -4.07 11.99 -4.03
N THR A 28 -4.86 12.99 -3.62
CA THR A 28 -4.39 14.07 -2.75
C THR A 28 -4.09 13.56 -1.35
N TYR A 29 -4.87 12.61 -0.85
CA TYR A 29 -4.63 11.97 0.43
C TYR A 29 -3.29 11.22 0.45
N CYS A 30 -3.07 10.34 -0.53
CA CYS A 30 -1.84 9.56 -0.62
C CYS A 30 -0.60 10.44 -0.83
N GLN A 31 -0.70 11.50 -1.62
CA GLN A 31 0.38 12.49 -1.77
C GLN A 31 0.78 13.15 -0.44
N ARG A 32 -0.20 13.52 0.39
CA ARG A 32 0.07 14.11 1.73
C ARG A 32 0.74 13.09 2.64
N VAL A 33 0.22 11.86 2.66
CA VAL A 33 0.80 10.77 3.44
C VAL A 33 2.27 10.56 3.07
N GLN A 34 2.63 10.56 1.77
CA GLN A 34 4.03 10.41 1.37
C GLN A 34 4.93 11.55 1.81
N GLN A 35 4.43 12.78 1.79
CA GLN A 35 5.16 13.94 2.29
C GLN A 35 5.45 13.78 3.80
N ASP A 36 4.46 13.34 4.57
CA ASP A 36 4.61 13.10 6.01
C ASP A 36 5.66 12.01 6.30
N TYR A 37 5.76 11.00 5.43
CA TYR A 37 6.74 9.91 5.55
C TYR A 37 8.08 10.17 4.84
N GLN A 38 8.29 11.35 4.25
CA GLN A 38 9.50 11.72 3.48
C GLN A 38 9.86 10.68 2.39
N ARG A 39 8.85 10.11 1.74
CA ARG A 39 9.03 9.13 0.66
C ARG A 39 8.97 9.82 -0.70
N ASP A 40 9.71 9.28 -1.66
CA ASP A 40 9.65 9.75 -3.05
C ASP A 40 8.24 9.56 -3.61
N ALA A 41 7.52 10.67 -3.80
CA ALA A 41 6.16 10.72 -4.33
C ALA A 41 6.05 10.33 -5.81
N ALA A 42 7.09 9.74 -6.39
CA ALA A 42 7.28 9.60 -7.82
C ALA A 42 6.34 8.58 -8.49
N MET A 43 5.57 7.76 -7.74
CA MET A 43 4.72 6.70 -8.30
C MET A 43 3.29 6.56 -7.75
N THR A 44 2.83 7.40 -6.82
CA THR A 44 1.42 7.32 -6.35
C THR A 44 0.49 8.19 -7.17
N VAL A 45 -0.25 7.57 -8.08
CA VAL A 45 -1.17 8.32 -8.97
C VAL A 45 -2.65 8.04 -8.67
N ALA A 46 -3.00 7.03 -7.85
CA ALA A 46 -4.41 6.72 -7.52
C ALA A 46 -4.67 5.92 -6.23
N ALA A 47 -3.62 5.42 -5.59
CA ALA A 47 -3.70 4.57 -4.40
C ALA A 47 -2.38 4.64 -3.60
N CYS A 48 -2.41 4.15 -2.36
CA CYS A 48 -1.23 3.96 -1.51
C CYS A 48 -1.48 2.92 -0.43
N SER A 49 -0.41 2.48 0.21
CA SER A 49 -0.41 1.51 1.30
C SER A 49 0.32 2.09 2.51
N ILE A 50 -0.37 2.10 3.65
CA ILE A 50 0.07 2.82 4.85
C ILE A 50 0.24 1.83 5.98
N TRP A 51 1.45 1.79 6.55
CA TRP A 51 1.72 0.96 7.71
C TRP A 51 1.51 1.71 9.02
N SER A 52 0.61 1.21 9.85
CA SER A 52 0.44 1.68 11.22
C SER A 52 1.21 0.82 12.20
N ARG A 53 2.28 1.39 12.78
CA ARG A 53 3.07 0.72 13.84
C ARG A 53 2.28 0.53 15.14
N SER A 54 1.31 1.38 15.43
CA SER A 54 0.52 1.31 16.67
C SER A 54 -0.50 0.18 16.64
N THR A 55 -1.11 -0.08 15.48
CA THR A 55 -2.13 -1.12 15.31
C THR A 55 -1.59 -2.40 14.65
N ASN A 56 -0.33 -2.40 14.18
CA ASN A 56 0.27 -3.46 13.37
C ASN A 56 -0.61 -3.87 12.19
N GLU A 57 -1.12 -2.85 11.48
CA GLU A 57 -2.07 -3.01 10.38
C GLU A 57 -1.59 -2.21 9.17
N CYS A 58 -1.80 -2.76 7.98
CA CYS A 58 -1.59 -2.06 6.73
C CYS A 58 -2.93 -1.63 6.14
N THR A 59 -3.09 -0.34 5.87
CA THR A 59 -4.28 0.23 5.24
C THR A 59 -3.98 0.54 3.78
N ILE A 60 -4.75 -0.07 2.88
CA ILE A 60 -4.74 0.24 1.46
C ILE A 60 -5.79 1.32 1.22
N VAL A 61 -5.40 2.39 0.53
CA VAL A 61 -6.28 3.49 0.17
C VAL A 61 -6.36 3.56 -1.35
N THR A 62 -7.57 3.56 -1.90
CA THR A 62 -7.78 3.63 -3.36
C THR A 62 -8.85 4.67 -3.72
N GLY A 63 -8.80 5.12 -4.99
CA GLY A 63 -9.96 5.74 -5.64
C GLY A 63 -11.18 4.81 -5.73
N PRO A 64 -12.35 5.32 -6.14
CA PRO A 64 -13.52 4.48 -6.43
C PRO A 64 -13.24 3.57 -7.64
N ASN A 65 -13.73 2.33 -7.58
CA ASN A 65 -13.60 1.30 -8.64
C ASN A 65 -12.15 1.03 -9.08
N PRO A 66 -11.23 0.68 -8.16
CA PRO A 66 -9.86 0.36 -8.55
C PRO A 66 -9.80 -0.94 -9.35
N ASP A 67 -8.83 -1.02 -10.25
CA ASP A 67 -8.51 -2.27 -10.93
C ASP A 67 -7.84 -3.25 -9.94
N HIS A 68 -8.03 -4.55 -10.13
CA HIS A 68 -7.39 -5.61 -9.35
C HIS A 68 -5.86 -5.51 -9.37
N VAL A 69 -5.29 -4.97 -10.45
CA VAL A 69 -3.85 -4.68 -10.55
C VAL A 69 -3.42 -3.62 -9.52
N VAL A 70 -4.22 -2.59 -9.29
CA VAL A 70 -3.95 -1.53 -8.30
C VAL A 70 -4.00 -2.12 -6.90
N ILE A 71 -5.07 -2.86 -6.58
CA ILE A 71 -5.19 -3.51 -5.25
C ILE A 71 -4.02 -4.47 -5.03
N GLY A 72 -3.68 -5.31 -6.01
CA GLY A 72 -2.59 -6.27 -5.90
C GLY A 72 -1.22 -5.60 -5.72
N HIS A 73 -1.01 -4.44 -6.35
CA HIS A 73 0.18 -3.62 -6.15
C HIS A 73 0.31 -3.15 -4.70
N GLU A 74 -0.76 -2.58 -4.13
CA GLU A 74 -0.75 -2.09 -2.74
C GLU A 74 -0.65 -3.20 -1.70
N VAL A 75 -1.32 -4.35 -1.93
CA VAL A 75 -1.17 -5.54 -1.08
C VAL A 75 0.29 -5.98 -1.03
N ARG A 76 1.01 -5.95 -2.17
CA ARG A 76 2.43 -6.34 -2.20
C ARG A 76 3.28 -5.47 -1.28
N HIS A 77 3.07 -4.15 -1.28
CA HIS A 77 3.81 -3.24 -0.39
C HIS A 77 3.57 -3.54 1.08
N CYS A 78 2.33 -3.90 1.43
CA CYS A 78 2.00 -4.32 2.79
C CYS A 78 2.78 -5.56 3.27
N PHE A 79 3.09 -6.51 2.38
CA PHE A 79 3.86 -7.72 2.72
C PHE A 79 5.39 -7.53 2.63
N GLU A 80 5.84 -6.73 1.65
CA GLU A 80 7.27 -6.56 1.35
C GLU A 80 7.89 -5.35 2.06
N GLY A 81 7.08 -4.48 2.66
CA GLY A 81 7.51 -3.28 3.39
C GLY A 81 7.99 -2.13 2.50
N HIS A 82 7.68 -2.16 1.21
CA HIS A 82 7.97 -1.10 0.24
C HIS A 82 6.85 -0.05 0.18
N PHE A 83 6.50 0.51 1.34
CA PHE A 83 5.45 1.53 1.44
C PHE A 83 5.83 2.79 0.66
N HIS A 84 4.84 3.30 -0.07
CA HIS A 84 4.95 4.50 -0.88
C HIS A 84 3.60 5.17 -1.07
#